data_AF-A0A937FHQ2-F1
#
_entry.id   AF-A0A937FHQ2-F1
#
_cell.length_a   1.000
_cell.length_b   1.000
_cell.length_c   1.000
_cell.angle_alpha   90.00
_cell.angle_beta   90.00
_cell.angle_gamma   90.00
#
_symmetry.space_group_name_H-M   'P 1'
#
loop_
_entity.id
_entity.type
_entity.pdbx_description
1 polymer ?
#
loop_
_entity_poly.entity_id
_entity_poly.type
_entity_poly.pdbx_seq_one_letter_code
_entity_poly.pdbx_strand_id
1 'polypeptide(L)' 'MIVIVIFSYIAIVFFDLIDLYKNNLKKDFFIALILCFISFVVAILLSLDVKIPSPAKPIADFIKYLFRWIK' A
#
# COMPACT_ATOMS: atom_id res chain seq x y z
N MET A 1 -12.54 -3.71 -13.39
CA MET A 1 -11.35 -3.59 -12.50
C MET A 1 -11.72 -2.96 -11.16
N ILE A 2 -12.29 -1.75 -11.15
CA ILE A 2 -12.67 -1.03 -9.91
C ILE A 2 -13.55 -1.85 -8.96
N VAL A 3 -14.60 -2.53 -9.46
CA VAL A 3 -15.50 -3.33 -8.61
C VAL A 3 -14.74 -4.41 -7.84
N ILE A 4 -13.82 -5.12 -8.51
CA ILE A 4 -12.98 -6.15 -7.89
C ILE A 4 -12.08 -5.53 -6.82
N VAL A 5 -11.48 -4.38 -7.11
CA VAL A 5 -10.66 -3.62 -6.15
C VAL A 5 -11.48 -3.25 -4.91
N ILE A 6 -12.69 -2.72 -5.07
CA ILE A 6 -13.53 -2.35 -3.93
C ILE A 6 -13.85 -3.58 -3.07
N PHE A 7 -14.27 -4.69 -3.68
CA PHE A 7 -14.57 -5.91 -2.94
C PHE A 7 -13.34 -6.51 -2.24
N SER A 8 -12.16 -6.49 -2.86
CA SER A 8 -10.94 -7.00 -2.24
C SER A 8 -10.53 -6.18 -1.02
N TYR A 9 -10.62 -4.85 -1.09
CA TYR A 9 -10.29 -4.00 0.08
C TYR A 9 -11.34 -4.09 1.19
N ILE A 10 -12.62 -4.29 0.86
CA ILE A 10 -13.64 -4.60 1.87
C ILE A 10 -13.25 -5.87 2.64
N ALA A 11 -12.86 -6.94 1.93
CA ALA A 11 -12.42 -8.17 2.58
C ALA A 11 -11.20 -7.94 3.49
N ILE A 12 -10.20 -7.18 3.03
CA ILE A 12 -9.01 -6.84 3.83
C ILE A 12 -9.41 -6.09 5.12
N VAL A 13 -10.28 -5.08 5.02
CA VAL A 13 -10.75 -4.34 6.19
C VAL A 13 -11.49 -5.25 7.17
N PHE A 14 -12.28 -6.20 6.67
CA PHE A 14 -13.03 -7.13 7.51
C PHE A 14 -12.15 -8.15 8.24
N PHE A 15 -11.12 -8.70 7.60
CA PHE A 15 -10.25 -9.71 8.20
C PHE A 15 -9.12 -9.09 9.03
N ASP A 16 -8.54 -7.98 8.59
CA ASP A 16 -7.35 -7.40 9.22
C ASP A 16 -7.74 -6.31 10.21
N LEU A 17 -8.34 -5.21 9.73
CA LEU A 17 -8.61 -4.04 10.55
C LEU A 17 -9.61 -4.31 11.70
N ILE A 18 -10.64 -5.12 11.47
CA ILE A 18 -11.60 -5.48 12.53
C ILE A 18 -10.93 -6.30 13.63
N ASP A 19 -10.08 -7.26 13.27
CA ASP A 19 -9.40 -8.11 14.26
C ASP A 19 -8.36 -7.29 15.05
N LEU A 20 -7.63 -6.38 14.41
CA LEU A 20 -6.75 -5.45 15.11
C LEU A 20 -7.51 -4.51 16.06
N TYR A 21 -8.69 -4.03 15.65
CA TYR A 21 -9.54 -3.20 16.49
C TYR A 21 -10.03 -3.97 17.72
N LYS A 22 -10.49 -5.22 17.54
CA LYS A 22 -10.94 -6.10 18.63
C LYS A 22 -9.82 -6.43 19.61
N ASN A 23 -8.60 -6.62 19.12
CA ASN A 23 -7.43 -6.92 19.95
C ASN A 23 -6.82 -5.70 20.64
N ASN A 24 -7.44 -4.51 20.51
CA ASN A 24 -7.01 -3.26 21.14
C ASN A 24 -5.59 -2.81 20.74
N LEU A 25 -5.08 -3.30 19.60
CA LEU A 25 -3.76 -2.98 19.07
C LEU A 25 -3.81 -1.66 18.29
N LYS A 26 -4.02 -0.55 18.99
CA LYS A 26 -4.29 0.77 18.39
C LYS A 26 -3.17 1.27 17.47
N LYS A 27 -1.91 0.98 17.82
CA LYS A 27 -0.74 1.37 17.01
C LYS A 27 -0.71 0.61 15.69
N ASP A 28 -0.84 -0.71 15.77
CA ASP A 28 -0.81 -1.59 14.59
C ASP A 28 -2.03 -1.33 13.71
N PHE A 29 -3.19 -1.08 14.31
CA PHE A 29 -4.41 -0.69 13.60
C PHE A 29 -4.19 0.59 12.79
N PHE A 30 -3.55 1.60 13.37
CA PHE A 30 -3.31 2.87 12.69
C PHE A 30 -2.32 2.72 11.53
N ILE A 31 -1.26 1.92 11.71
CA ILE A 31 -0.29 1.61 10.66
C ILE A 31 -0.98 0.84 9.51
N ALA A 32 -1.74 -0.21 9.84
CA ALA A 32 -2.47 -1.02 8.89
C ALA A 32 -3.51 -0.19 8.13
N LEU A 33 -4.23 0.70 8.81
CA LEU A 33 -5.20 1.62 8.21
C LEU A 33 -4.52 2.56 7.20
N ILE A 34 -3.39 3.18 7.56
CA ILE A 34 -2.65 4.06 6.65
C ILE A 34 -2.15 3.29 5.43
N LEU A 35 -1.54 2.12 5.63
CA LEU A 35 -1.05 1.30 4.53
C LEU A 35 -2.20 0.86 3.61
N CYS A 36 -3.29 0.39 4.20
CA CYS A 36 -4.49 -0.02 3.48
C CYS A 36 -5.06 1.14 2.65
N PHE A 37 -5.15 2.33 3.22
CA PHE A 37 -5.63 3.52 2.54
C PHE A 37 -4.73 3.94 1.37
N ILE A 38 -3.40 4.02 1.59
CA ILE A 38 -2.44 4.35 0.51
C ILE A 38 -2.54 3.33 -0.62
N SER A 39 -2.57 2.05 -0.26
CA SER A 39 -2.67 0.95 -1.22
C SER A 39 -3.97 1.03 -2.03
N PHE A 40 -5.09 1.31 -1.37
CA PHE A 40 -6.40 1.46 -2.01
C PHE A 40 -6.43 2.64 -2.99
N VAL A 41 -5.85 3.79 -2.61
CA VAL A 41 -5.74 4.96 -3.49
C VAL A 41 -4.93 4.61 -4.74
N VAL A 42 -3.80 3.93 -4.60
CA VAL A 42 -2.98 3.47 -5.74
C VAL A 42 -3.78 2.51 -6.62
N ALA A 43 -4.49 1.55 -6.03
CA ALA A 43 -5.31 0.59 -6.77
C ALA A 43 -6.46 1.27 -7.55
N ILE A 44 -7.09 2.31 -6.99
CA ILE A 44 -8.09 3.13 -7.69
C ILE A 44 -7.44 3.88 -8.85
N LEU A 45 -6.32 4.56 -8.62
CA LEU A 45 -5.60 5.31 -9.66
C LEU A 45 -5.23 4.40 -10.84
N LEU A 46 -4.70 3.22 -10.55
CA LEU A 46 -4.42 2.19 -11.57
C LEU A 46 -5.70 1.74 -12.29
N SER A 47 -6.81 1.60 -11.56
CA SER A 47 -8.08 1.19 -12.15
C SER A 47 -8.73 2.27 -13.01
N LEU A 48 -8.36 3.53 -12.84
CA LEU A 48 -8.75 4.67 -13.67
C LEU A 48 -7.79 4.90 -14.85
N ASP A 49 -6.87 3.95 -15.11
CA ASP A 49 -5.84 4.03 -16.14
C ASP A 49 -4.92 5.26 -16.00
N VAL A 50 -4.77 5.77 -14.77
CA VAL A 50 -3.84 6.86 -14.48
C VAL A 50 -2.43 6.33 -14.66
N LYS A 51 -1.65 6.99 -15.54
CA LYS A 51 -0.24 6.66 -15.78
C LYS A 51 0.61 7.03 -14.56
N ILE A 52 0.75 6.08 -13.64
CA ILE A 52 1.66 6.22 -12.50
C ILE A 52 3.09 6.06 -13.02
N PRO A 53 4.00 7.02 -12.77
CA PRO A 53 5.39 6.89 -13.19
C PRO A 53 6.02 5.67 -12.52
N SER A 54 6.73 4.86 -13.31
CA SER A 54 7.35 3.63 -12.80
C SER A 54 8.38 3.95 -11.71
N PRO A 55 8.28 3.31 -10.53
CA PRO A 55 9.23 3.50 -9.45
C PRO A 55 10.60 2.84 -9.75
N ALA A 56 10.72 2.09 -10.84
CA ALA A 56 11.94 1.35 -11.19
C ALA A 56 13.17 2.25 -11.32
N LYS A 57 13.03 3.45 -11.89
CA LYS A 57 14.14 4.41 -12.02
C LYS A 57 14.60 4.94 -10.64
N PRO A 58 13.70 5.51 -9.80
CA PRO A 58 14.05 5.88 -8.42
C PRO A 58 14.69 4.74 -7.61
N ILE A 59 14.17 3.52 -7.71
CA ILE A 59 14.70 2.35 -7.00
C ILE A 59 16.12 2.03 -7.49
N ALA A 60 16.34 2.02 -8.81
CA ALA A 60 17.66 1.75 -9.39
C ALA A 60 18.69 2.80 -8.96
N ASP A 61 18.30 4.07 -8.92
CA ASP A 61 19.18 5.16 -8.48
C ASP A 61 19.48 5.06 -6.98
N PHE A 62 18.51 4.67 -6.16
CA PHE A 62 18.70 4.41 -4.74
C PHE A 62 19.66 3.25 -4.48
N ILE A 63 19.51 2.14 -5.20
CA ILE A 63 20.42 0.98 -5.10
C ILE A 63 21.84 1.40 -5.49
N LYS A 64 22.01 2.14 -6.59
CA LYS A 64 23.32 2.66 -7.01
C LYS A 64 23.94 3.58 -5.97
N TYR A 65 23.14 4.44 -5.33
CA TYR A 65 23.60 5.30 -4.25
C TYR A 65 24.07 4.47 -3.04
N LEU A 66 23.26 3.50 -2.60
CA LEU A 66 23.59 2.62 -1.48
C LEU A 66 24.87 1.83 -1.75
N PHE A 67 25.03 1.25 -2.94
CA PHE A 67 26.21 0.48 -3.32
C PHE A 67 27.47 1.36 -3.44
N ARG A 68 27.31 2.62 -3.83
CA ARG A 68 28.41 3.60 -3.84
C ARG A 68 28.85 4.00 -2.44
N TRP A 69 27.96 3.97 -1.45
CA TRP A 69 28.27 4.32 -0.06
C TRP A 69 28.99 3.20 0.71
N ILE A 70 28.76 1.94 0.32
CA ILE A 70 29.33 0.74 0.98
C ILE A 70 30.79 0.46 0.54
N LYS A 71 31.25 1.03 -0.59
CA LYS A 71 32.60 0.84 -1.14
C LYS A 71 33.51 2.00 -0.78
#